data_AF-A0A2N1A5K8-F1
#
_entry.id   AF-A0A2N1A5K8-F1
#
_cell.length_a   1.000
_cell.length_b   1.000
_cell.length_c   1.000
_cell.angle_alpha   90.00
_cell.angle_beta   90.00
_cell.angle_gamma   90.00
#
_symmetry.space_group_name_H-M   'P 1'
#
loop_
_entity.id
_entity.type
_entity.pdbx_description
1 polymer ?
#
loop_
_entity_poly.entity_id
_entity_poly.type
_entity_poly.pdbx_seq_one_letter_code
_entity_poly.pdbx_strand_id
1 'polypeptide(L)'
;MNNINPYALGATLYVPAVKDDLLNIVTGRKYPLLRSVVICLEDAISDNEVEQGLANLQQLLLALPTCLTGQRPLLFVRPRNVEMAIQIIASMPLSQLCGFVLPKFDIDSLNAWNEACRGTDLLWMPTLETAQAHDAIAMRELAIELDKHDLQQRIIALRIGGNDLLSCLGVRRMAQQTLYEGPLAYTISMLVSTFSPRQYALSAPVFERLDDFPTLQRELQQDLAFGLVGKTAIHPSQLLPIQNAFRVPLSDYQAAMQILNSEKAVYKWDNVMAEPATHKNWAGKILLRAEEYGVLDLQSCRTELNA
;
A
#
# COMPACT_ATOMS: atom_id res chain seq x y z
N MET A 1 18.73 -8.28 -1.27
CA MET A 1 17.34 -8.59 -0.88
C MET A 1 16.49 -8.62 -2.14
N ASN A 2 15.56 -9.56 -2.26
CA ASN A 2 14.60 -9.57 -3.37
C ASN A 2 13.78 -8.28 -3.29
N ASN A 3 13.84 -7.45 -4.34
CA ASN A 3 13.05 -6.23 -4.45
C ASN A 3 11.57 -6.63 -4.55
N ILE A 4 10.81 -6.47 -3.47
CA ILE A 4 9.39 -6.85 -3.45
C ILE A 4 8.61 -5.83 -4.29
N ASN A 5 7.87 -6.31 -5.28
CA ASN A 5 7.01 -5.46 -6.11
C ASN A 5 5.96 -4.77 -5.22
N PRO A 6 5.79 -3.44 -5.27
CA PRO A 6 4.77 -2.74 -4.48
C PRO A 6 3.34 -3.25 -4.70
N TYR A 7 3.04 -3.78 -5.89
CA TYR A 7 1.74 -4.40 -6.19
C TYR A 7 1.49 -5.69 -5.38
N ALA A 8 2.54 -6.36 -4.89
CA ALA A 8 2.43 -7.54 -4.02
C ALA A 8 1.77 -7.22 -2.67
N LEU A 9 1.73 -5.94 -2.27
CA LEU A 9 1.02 -5.51 -1.06
C LEU A 9 -0.47 -5.82 -1.12
N GLY A 10 -1.13 -5.71 -2.28
CA GLY A 10 -2.54 -6.05 -2.36
C GLY A 10 -3.45 -5.11 -1.56
N ALA A 11 -4.52 -5.72 -1.03
CA ALA A 11 -5.29 -5.18 0.06
C ALA A 11 -4.54 -5.40 1.39
N THR A 12 -3.84 -4.39 1.89
CA THR A 12 -3.09 -4.49 3.16
C THR A 12 -4.04 -4.43 4.34
N LEU A 13 -4.26 -5.55 5.04
CA LEU A 13 -5.17 -5.63 6.18
C LEU A 13 -4.51 -5.10 7.45
N TYR A 14 -5.11 -4.12 8.10
CA TYR A 14 -4.71 -3.66 9.42
C TYR A 14 -5.40 -4.49 10.50
N VAL A 15 -4.60 -4.98 11.46
CA VAL A 15 -5.06 -5.85 12.53
C VAL A 15 -4.52 -5.34 13.86
N PRO A 16 -5.37 -5.06 14.87
CA PRO A 16 -4.89 -4.69 16.20
C PRO A 16 -3.97 -5.77 16.80
N ALA A 17 -2.89 -5.37 17.46
CA ALA A 17 -1.97 -6.31 18.11
C ALA A 17 -2.60 -7.12 19.26
N VAL A 18 -3.73 -6.67 19.79
CA VAL A 18 -4.52 -7.37 20.80
C VAL A 18 -5.58 -8.31 20.22
N LYS A 19 -5.73 -8.37 18.89
CA LYS A 19 -6.72 -9.23 18.28
C LYS A 19 -6.39 -10.69 18.56
N ASP A 20 -7.40 -11.49 18.87
CA ASP A 20 -7.23 -12.93 18.91
C ASP A 20 -6.85 -13.48 17.54
N ASP A 21 -6.26 -14.68 17.54
CA ASP A 21 -6.06 -15.47 16.32
C ASP A 21 -5.09 -14.83 15.29
N LEU A 22 -4.16 -13.98 15.76
CA LEU A 22 -3.13 -13.37 14.91
C LEU A 22 -2.36 -14.42 14.11
N LEU A 23 -2.00 -15.54 14.73
CA LEU A 23 -1.21 -16.59 14.09
C LEU A 23 -1.90 -17.13 12.82
N ASN A 24 -3.20 -17.41 12.87
CA ASN A 24 -3.93 -17.90 11.68
C ASN A 24 -4.11 -16.81 10.63
N ILE A 25 -4.17 -15.53 11.03
CA ILE A 25 -4.22 -14.41 10.09
C ILE A 25 -2.87 -14.27 9.35
N VAL A 26 -1.77 -14.15 10.09
CA VAL A 26 -0.43 -13.91 9.52
C VAL A 26 0.16 -15.12 8.79
N THR A 27 -0.38 -16.32 9.02
CA THR A 27 -0.04 -17.53 8.26
C THR A 27 -0.94 -17.72 7.04
N GLY A 28 -1.91 -16.84 6.80
CA GLY A 28 -2.84 -16.94 5.67
C GLY A 28 -3.94 -18.01 5.83
N ARG A 29 -3.95 -18.77 6.93
CA ARG A 29 -4.93 -19.83 7.18
C ARG A 29 -6.35 -19.30 7.33
N LYS A 30 -6.50 -18.14 7.99
CA LYS A 30 -7.82 -17.53 8.23
C LYS A 30 -8.36 -16.82 6.98
N TYR A 31 -7.48 -16.16 6.25
CA TYR A 31 -7.83 -15.38 5.06
C TYR A 31 -6.88 -15.76 3.91
N PRO A 32 -7.22 -16.79 3.11
CA PRO A 32 -6.34 -17.28 2.04
C PRO A 32 -6.03 -16.26 0.95
N LEU A 33 -6.91 -15.25 0.77
CA LEU A 33 -6.73 -14.16 -0.19
C LEU A 33 -5.92 -12.99 0.38
N LEU A 34 -5.39 -13.09 1.60
CA LEU A 34 -4.63 -12.00 2.22
C LEU A 34 -3.19 -11.99 1.70
N ARG A 35 -2.77 -10.86 1.13
CA ARG A 35 -1.42 -10.70 0.56
C ARG A 35 -0.45 -9.98 1.48
N SER A 36 -0.93 -9.01 2.24
CA SER A 36 -0.13 -8.32 3.26
C SER A 36 -0.97 -7.96 4.48
N VAL A 37 -0.33 -7.95 5.63
CA VAL A 37 -0.95 -7.68 6.93
C VAL A 37 -0.05 -6.74 7.74
N VAL A 38 -0.69 -5.80 8.42
CA VAL A 38 -0.04 -4.88 9.37
C VAL A 38 -0.58 -5.18 10.76
N ILE A 39 0.30 -5.64 11.65
CA ILE A 39 -0.01 -5.70 13.08
C ILE A 39 0.15 -4.29 13.65
N CYS A 40 -0.96 -3.69 14.06
CA CYS A 40 -1.01 -2.30 14.47
C CYS A 40 -0.92 -2.18 15.99
N LEU A 41 0.12 -1.47 16.45
CA LEU A 41 0.33 -1.09 17.85
C LEU A 41 -0.05 0.38 18.11
N GLU A 42 -0.46 1.11 17.07
CA GLU A 42 -0.78 2.54 17.14
C GLU A 42 -2.29 2.77 17.31
N ASP A 43 -2.99 3.37 16.34
CA ASP A 43 -4.38 3.83 16.51
C ASP A 43 -5.40 2.70 16.71
N ALA A 44 -5.00 1.46 16.46
CA ALA A 44 -5.87 0.29 16.58
C ALA A 44 -5.98 -0.26 18.01
N ILE A 45 -5.18 0.25 18.96
CA ILE A 45 -5.17 -0.17 20.36
C ILE A 45 -5.10 1.04 21.29
N SER A 46 -5.70 0.94 22.48
CA SER A 46 -5.63 1.97 23.50
C SER A 46 -4.28 1.97 24.25
N ASP A 47 -3.98 3.04 24.99
CA ASP A 47 -2.73 3.16 25.77
C ASP A 47 -2.54 2.01 26.77
N ASN A 48 -3.64 1.56 27.39
CA ASN A 48 -3.63 0.46 28.36
C ASN A 48 -3.40 -0.91 27.70
N GLU A 49 -3.53 -1.00 26.38
CA GLU A 49 -3.37 -2.24 25.61
C GLU A 49 -1.97 -2.37 25.00
N VAL A 50 -1.11 -1.36 25.11
CA VAL A 50 0.21 -1.35 24.47
C VAL A 50 1.11 -2.46 24.97
N GLU A 51 1.20 -2.65 26.29
CA GLU A 51 2.02 -3.71 26.88
C GLU A 51 1.55 -5.10 26.43
N GLN A 52 0.23 -5.32 26.44
CA GLN A 52 -0.36 -6.55 25.94
C GLN A 52 -0.10 -6.75 24.45
N GLY A 53 -0.23 -5.69 23.64
CA GLY A 53 0.03 -5.72 22.21
C GLY A 53 1.49 -6.08 21.89
N LEU A 54 2.45 -5.52 22.63
CA LEU A 54 3.87 -5.85 22.48
C LEU A 54 4.16 -7.30 22.89
N ALA A 55 3.57 -7.77 24.00
CA ALA A 55 3.69 -9.17 24.43
C ALA A 55 3.12 -10.14 23.39
N ASN A 56 1.93 -9.83 22.84
CA ASN A 56 1.31 -10.61 21.78
C ASN A 56 2.16 -10.64 20.52
N LEU A 57 2.73 -9.50 20.11
CA LEU A 57 3.63 -9.43 18.96
C LEU A 57 4.87 -10.29 19.19
N GLN A 58 5.50 -10.19 20.37
CA GLN A 58 6.67 -11.01 20.69
C GLN A 58 6.36 -12.51 20.62
N GLN A 59 5.26 -12.94 21.24
CA GLN A 59 4.81 -14.33 21.19
C GLN A 59 4.52 -14.79 19.75
N LEU A 60 3.86 -13.94 18.95
CA LEU A 60 3.58 -14.20 17.55
C LEU A 60 4.86 -14.44 16.74
N LEU A 61 5.85 -13.54 16.87
CA LEU A 61 7.10 -13.63 16.11
C LEU A 61 7.94 -14.84 16.54
N LEU A 62 7.92 -15.21 17.83
CA LEU A 62 8.57 -16.43 18.32
C LEU A 62 7.89 -17.71 17.83
N ALA A 63 6.56 -17.69 17.68
CA ALA A 63 5.80 -18.84 17.19
C ALA A 63 5.87 -19.04 15.67
N LEU A 64 6.27 -18.01 14.92
CA LEU A 64 6.39 -18.09 13.47
C LEU A 64 7.65 -18.87 13.05
N PRO A 65 7.55 -19.85 12.14
CA PRO A 65 8.71 -20.54 11.60
C PRO A 65 9.53 -19.63 10.70
N THR A 66 10.87 -19.69 10.79
CA THR A 66 11.83 -18.82 10.06
C THR A 66 11.80 -18.95 8.55
N CYS A 67 11.17 -20.00 8.03
CA CYS A 67 11.12 -20.29 6.61
C CYS A 67 9.72 -20.72 6.19
N LEU A 68 8.96 -19.78 5.62
CA LEU A 68 7.81 -20.10 4.78
C LEU A 68 7.89 -19.23 3.53
N THR A 69 8.69 -19.68 2.58
CA THR A 69 8.71 -19.16 1.22
C THR A 69 7.34 -19.38 0.58
N GLY A 70 6.62 -18.29 0.27
CA GLY A 70 5.51 -18.27 -0.70
C GLY A 70 4.10 -18.62 -0.21
N GLN A 71 3.88 -18.93 1.07
CA GLN A 71 2.55 -19.38 1.57
C GLN A 71 1.86 -18.47 2.59
N ARG A 72 2.50 -17.34 2.98
CA ARG A 72 1.92 -16.43 3.97
C ARG A 72 1.89 -14.98 3.48
N PRO A 73 0.95 -14.16 3.99
CA PRO A 73 0.95 -12.72 3.73
C PRO A 73 2.27 -12.07 4.14
N LEU A 74 2.67 -11.01 3.42
CA LEU A 74 3.75 -10.11 3.84
C LEU A 74 3.40 -9.50 5.19
N LEU A 75 4.29 -9.65 6.17
CA LEU A 75 4.04 -9.25 7.55
C LEU A 75 4.76 -7.95 7.88
N PHE A 76 4.00 -6.92 8.22
CA PHE A 76 4.50 -5.64 8.68
C PHE A 76 3.99 -5.34 10.08
N VAL A 77 4.68 -4.45 10.79
CA VAL A 77 4.24 -3.92 12.09
C VAL A 77 4.13 -2.41 11.98
N ARG A 78 3.09 -1.82 12.56
CA ARG A 78 2.96 -0.37 12.75
C ARG A 78 3.27 -0.03 14.22
N PRO A 79 4.52 0.31 14.57
CA PRO A 79 4.84 0.87 15.88
C PRO A 79 4.14 2.23 16.08
N ARG A 80 4.02 2.67 17.34
CA ARG A 80 3.47 4.00 17.68
C ARG A 80 4.39 5.15 17.33
N ASN A 81 5.67 4.93 17.49
CA ASN A 81 6.71 5.93 17.39
C ASN A 81 8.07 5.24 17.18
N VAL A 82 9.11 6.06 17.03
CA VAL A 82 10.48 5.62 16.78
C VAL A 82 11.00 4.81 17.97
N GLU A 83 10.69 5.21 19.21
CA GLU A 83 11.16 4.55 20.43
C GLU A 83 10.64 3.11 20.52
N MET A 84 9.36 2.91 20.20
CA MET A 84 8.76 1.57 20.13
C MET A 84 9.40 0.72 19.03
N ALA A 85 9.73 1.31 17.89
CA ALA A 85 10.42 0.58 16.82
C ALA A 85 11.81 0.11 17.26
N ILE A 86 12.57 0.98 17.95
CA ILE A 86 13.87 0.63 18.55
C ILE A 86 13.70 -0.52 19.54
N GLN A 87 12.69 -0.44 20.41
CA GLN A 87 12.38 -1.53 21.36
C GLN A 87 12.10 -2.86 20.65
N ILE A 88 11.27 -2.85 19.60
CA ILE A 88 10.95 -4.05 18.83
C ILE A 88 12.21 -4.63 18.18
N ILE A 89 13.03 -3.78 17.54
CA ILE A 89 14.28 -4.19 16.89
C ILE A 89 15.24 -4.84 17.89
N ALA A 90 15.35 -4.28 19.10
CA ALA A 90 16.29 -4.76 20.11
C ALA A 90 15.84 -6.06 20.81
N SER A 91 14.53 -6.33 20.88
CA SER A 91 13.97 -7.36 21.77
C SER A 91 13.25 -8.53 21.07
N MET A 92 13.05 -8.45 19.75
CA MET A 92 12.22 -9.42 19.02
C MET A 92 12.94 -10.02 17.80
N PRO A 93 12.59 -11.26 17.40
CA PRO A 93 13.15 -11.86 16.19
C PRO A 93 12.57 -11.20 14.93
N LEU A 94 13.42 -10.53 14.17
CA LEU A 94 13.01 -9.72 13.01
C LEU A 94 12.93 -10.51 11.70
N SER A 95 13.48 -11.73 11.64
CA SER A 95 13.51 -12.55 10.42
C SER A 95 12.14 -12.84 9.83
N GLN A 96 11.08 -12.68 10.63
CA GLN A 96 9.69 -12.87 10.21
C GLN A 96 9.01 -11.61 9.68
N LEU A 97 9.61 -10.44 9.88
CA LEU A 97 9.04 -9.18 9.46
C LEU A 97 9.57 -8.81 8.08
N CYS A 98 8.65 -8.38 7.22
CA CYS A 98 9.02 -7.71 5.98
C CYS A 98 9.45 -6.26 6.25
N GLY A 99 8.85 -5.61 7.25
CA GLY A 99 9.13 -4.21 7.50
C GLY A 99 8.22 -3.52 8.52
N PHE A 100 8.31 -2.19 8.54
CA PHE A 100 7.48 -1.32 9.37
C PHE A 100 6.60 -0.38 8.55
N VAL A 101 5.41 -0.09 9.08
CA VAL A 101 4.62 1.09 8.71
C VAL A 101 5.01 2.21 9.65
N LEU A 102 5.50 3.32 9.10
CA LEU A 102 5.99 4.44 9.91
C LEU A 102 4.85 5.46 10.03
N PRO A 103 4.20 5.63 11.21
CA PRO A 103 3.13 6.61 11.39
C PRO A 103 3.67 8.03 11.33
N LYS A 104 2.82 8.97 10.92
CA LYS A 104 3.05 10.43 10.97
C LYS A 104 4.42 10.83 10.39
N PHE A 105 4.79 10.18 9.29
CA PHE A 105 6.11 10.35 8.69
C PHE A 105 6.19 11.65 7.91
N ASP A 106 7.28 12.38 8.14
CA ASP A 106 7.57 13.67 7.53
C ASP A 106 9.10 13.91 7.50
N ILE A 107 9.51 15.11 7.08
CA ILE A 107 10.94 15.45 6.97
C ILE A 107 11.63 15.49 8.34
N ASP A 108 10.91 15.87 9.38
CA ASP A 108 11.43 16.02 10.74
C ASP A 108 11.70 14.66 11.39
N SER A 109 10.84 13.67 11.12
CA SER A 109 10.99 12.30 11.63
C SER A 109 11.90 11.40 10.79
N LEU A 110 12.24 11.81 9.55
CA LEU A 110 13.08 11.06 8.61
C LEU A 110 14.35 10.48 9.25
N ASN A 111 15.15 11.37 9.87
CA ASN A 111 16.46 11.00 10.42
C ASN A 111 16.32 10.03 11.60
N ALA A 112 15.32 10.24 12.45
CA ALA A 112 15.06 9.37 13.59
C ALA A 112 14.67 7.96 13.15
N TRP A 113 13.82 7.84 12.12
CA TRP A 113 13.46 6.55 11.53
C TRP A 113 14.64 5.86 10.86
N ASN A 114 15.47 6.61 10.14
CA ASN A 114 16.67 6.09 9.50
C ASN A 114 17.66 5.54 10.51
N GLU A 115 17.87 6.26 11.61
CA GLU A 115 18.74 5.79 12.70
C GLU A 115 18.17 4.55 13.38
N ALA A 116 16.88 4.56 13.72
CA ALA A 116 16.24 3.44 14.40
C ALA A 116 16.31 2.13 13.62
N CYS A 117 16.18 2.19 12.29
CA CYS A 117 16.24 1.00 11.44
C CYS A 117 17.65 0.71 10.88
N ARG A 118 18.68 1.46 11.29
CA ARG A 118 20.05 1.29 10.82
C ARG A 118 20.54 -0.12 11.09
N GLY A 119 21.14 -0.74 10.08
CA GLY A 119 21.66 -2.11 10.18
C GLY A 119 20.59 -3.22 10.09
N THR A 120 19.32 -2.86 9.84
CA THR A 120 18.27 -3.82 9.52
C THR A 120 17.97 -3.87 8.03
N ASP A 121 17.38 -4.97 7.60
CA ASP A 121 16.90 -5.22 6.24
C ASP A 121 15.40 -4.93 6.09
N LEU A 122 14.80 -4.32 7.11
CA LEU A 122 13.36 -4.04 7.18
C LEU A 122 12.96 -3.00 6.13
N LEU A 123 11.95 -3.34 5.34
CA LEU A 123 11.29 -2.42 4.42
C LEU A 123 10.46 -1.39 5.16
N TRP A 124 10.24 -0.24 4.54
CA TRP A 124 9.49 0.87 5.09
C TRP A 124 8.22 1.10 4.29
N MET A 125 7.14 1.36 5.01
CA MET A 125 5.91 1.95 4.50
C MET A 125 5.60 3.25 5.24
N PRO A 126 6.27 4.35 4.91
CA PRO A 126 6.04 5.63 5.57
C PRO A 126 4.62 6.14 5.28
N THR A 127 3.92 6.62 6.31
CA THR A 127 2.54 7.10 6.19
C THR A 127 2.50 8.62 6.23
N LEU A 128 2.11 9.22 5.10
CA LEU A 128 1.94 10.65 4.91
C LEU A 128 0.55 11.03 5.39
N GLU A 129 0.47 11.52 6.62
CA GLU A 129 -0.80 11.70 7.34
C GLU A 129 -0.82 12.91 8.28
N THR A 130 0.17 13.80 8.17
CA THR A 130 0.27 15.05 8.93
C THR A 130 -0.15 16.25 8.09
N ALA A 131 -0.31 17.42 8.71
CA ALA A 131 -0.63 18.66 8.01
C ALA A 131 0.38 19.00 6.90
N GLN A 132 1.66 18.61 7.05
CA GLN A 132 2.70 18.81 6.03
C GLN A 132 2.34 18.13 4.70
N ALA A 133 1.58 17.03 4.72
CA ALA A 133 1.20 16.33 3.51
C ALA A 133 0.16 17.09 2.66
N HIS A 134 -0.43 18.17 3.17
CA HIS A 134 -1.22 19.11 2.35
C HIS A 134 -0.34 20.17 1.65
N ASP A 135 0.92 20.33 2.07
CA ASP A 135 1.84 21.33 1.55
C ASP A 135 2.76 20.74 0.47
N ALA A 136 2.64 21.26 -0.75
CA ALA A 136 3.45 20.84 -1.88
C ALA A 136 4.94 21.15 -1.72
N ILE A 137 5.29 22.21 -0.98
CA ILE A 137 6.68 22.57 -0.70
C ILE A 137 7.28 21.55 0.26
N ALA A 138 6.60 21.27 1.38
CA ALA A 138 7.05 20.29 2.36
C ALA A 138 7.21 18.90 1.73
N MET A 139 6.26 18.45 0.91
CA MET A 139 6.36 17.15 0.22
C MET A 139 7.45 17.11 -0.84
N ARG A 140 7.74 18.24 -1.51
CA ARG A 140 8.89 18.34 -2.42
C ARG A 140 10.21 18.23 -1.65
N GLU A 141 10.32 18.89 -0.50
CA GLU A 141 11.51 18.83 0.36
C GLU A 141 11.73 17.41 0.89
N LEU A 142 10.67 16.78 1.42
CA LEU A 142 10.71 15.39 1.84
C LEU A 142 11.18 14.47 0.71
N ALA A 143 10.63 14.63 -0.50
CA ALA A 143 11.03 13.82 -1.65
C ALA A 143 12.52 13.99 -2.01
N ILE A 144 13.05 15.21 -1.93
CA ILE A 144 14.48 15.48 -2.16
C ILE A 144 15.34 14.80 -1.08
N GLU A 145 14.94 14.85 0.18
CA GLU A 145 15.67 14.18 1.25
C GLU A 145 15.63 12.65 1.10
N LEU A 146 14.48 12.07 0.75
CA LEU A 146 14.38 10.63 0.48
C LEU A 146 15.36 10.16 -0.60
N ASP A 147 15.52 10.95 -1.67
CA ASP A 147 16.46 10.66 -2.76
C ASP A 147 17.92 10.71 -2.29
N LYS A 148 18.27 11.59 -1.33
CA LYS A 148 19.65 11.71 -0.80
C LYS A 148 20.06 10.53 0.08
N HIS A 149 19.12 9.95 0.82
CA HIS A 149 19.39 8.88 1.77
C HIS A 149 19.42 7.48 1.12
N ASP A 150 19.32 7.38 -0.21
CA ASP A 150 19.22 6.11 -0.98
C ASP A 150 18.14 5.17 -0.41
N LEU A 151 17.06 5.76 0.14
CA LEU A 151 15.97 5.04 0.79
C LEU A 151 15.01 4.40 -0.20
N GLN A 152 15.18 4.66 -1.51
CA GLN A 152 14.32 4.14 -2.56
C GLN A 152 14.21 2.62 -2.52
N GLN A 153 15.29 1.90 -2.18
CA GLN A 153 15.27 0.45 -2.07
C GLN A 153 14.65 -0.06 -0.76
N ARG A 154 14.56 0.79 0.28
CA ARG A 154 13.94 0.46 1.56
C ARG A 154 12.45 0.74 1.55
N ILE A 155 12.00 1.77 0.83
CA ILE A 155 10.60 2.17 0.80
C ILE A 155 9.85 1.36 -0.26
N ILE A 156 9.03 0.39 0.19
CA ILE A 156 8.18 -0.38 -0.73
C ILE A 156 6.99 0.45 -1.24
N ALA A 157 6.41 1.29 -0.38
CA ALA A 157 5.35 2.22 -0.77
C ALA A 157 5.17 3.33 0.27
N LEU A 158 4.94 4.55 -0.19
CA LEU A 158 4.41 5.63 0.65
C LEU A 158 2.91 5.41 0.83
N ARG A 159 2.41 5.49 2.05
CA ARG A 159 0.99 5.35 2.37
C ARG A 159 0.37 6.73 2.57
N ILE A 160 -0.89 6.87 2.19
CA ILE A 160 -1.65 8.11 2.41
C ILE A 160 -2.66 7.86 3.55
N GLY A 161 -2.49 8.54 4.68
CA GLY A 161 -3.37 8.42 5.84
C GLY A 161 -4.59 9.34 5.74
N GLY A 162 -5.59 8.93 4.95
CA GLY A 162 -6.72 9.80 4.59
C GLY A 162 -7.52 10.35 5.77
N ASN A 163 -7.75 9.57 6.84
CA ASN A 163 -8.55 10.01 7.97
C ASN A 163 -7.84 11.11 8.78
N ASP A 164 -6.54 10.97 9.04
CA ASP A 164 -5.75 11.99 9.73
C ASP A 164 -5.61 13.27 8.89
N LEU A 165 -5.45 13.14 7.57
CA LEU A 165 -5.46 14.30 6.67
C LEU A 165 -6.81 15.04 6.69
N LEU A 166 -7.93 14.32 6.68
CA LEU A 166 -9.25 14.93 6.86
C LEU A 166 -9.38 15.59 8.24
N SER A 167 -8.82 14.96 9.28
CA SER A 167 -8.78 15.50 10.65
C SER A 167 -8.00 16.81 10.73
N CYS A 168 -6.84 16.92 10.06
CA CYS A 168 -6.08 18.18 9.97
C CYS A 168 -6.91 19.33 9.38
N LEU A 169 -7.87 19.01 8.50
CA LEU A 169 -8.77 19.98 7.87
C LEU A 169 -10.06 20.21 8.67
N GLY A 170 -10.29 19.48 9.77
CA GLY A 170 -11.52 19.55 10.55
C GLY A 170 -12.75 19.01 9.82
N VAL A 171 -12.57 18.16 8.81
CA VAL A 171 -13.67 17.56 8.03
C VAL A 171 -13.69 16.04 8.17
N ARG A 172 -14.80 15.43 7.76
CA ARG A 172 -14.94 13.98 7.63
C ARG A 172 -15.54 13.67 6.27
N ARG A 173 -15.22 12.48 5.74
CA ARG A 173 -15.86 11.95 4.54
C ARG A 173 -17.39 11.96 4.70
N MET A 174 -18.09 12.51 3.71
CA MET A 174 -19.55 12.44 3.66
C MET A 174 -20.02 11.06 3.17
N ALA A 175 -21.24 10.66 3.53
CA ALA A 175 -21.82 9.43 3.02
C ALA A 175 -21.90 9.45 1.48
N GLN A 176 -21.64 8.31 0.84
CA GLN A 176 -21.68 8.16 -0.63
C GLN A 176 -20.67 9.05 -1.38
N GLN A 177 -19.67 9.62 -0.71
CA GLN A 177 -18.57 10.34 -1.36
C GLN A 177 -17.24 9.58 -1.24
N THR A 178 -16.49 9.61 -2.34
CA THR A 178 -15.11 9.15 -2.43
C THR A 178 -14.15 10.22 -1.90
N LEU A 179 -12.91 9.86 -1.58
CA LEU A 179 -11.90 10.85 -1.17
C LEU A 179 -11.56 11.86 -2.27
N TYR A 180 -11.86 11.51 -3.52
CA TYR A 180 -11.59 12.30 -4.71
C TYR A 180 -12.68 13.32 -5.02
N GLU A 181 -13.79 13.29 -4.29
CA GLU A 181 -14.91 14.24 -4.41
C GLU A 181 -14.89 15.32 -3.32
N GLY A 182 -13.83 15.35 -2.50
CA GLY A 182 -13.64 16.28 -1.40
C GLY A 182 -12.25 16.93 -1.40
N PRO A 183 -11.85 17.57 -0.28
CA PRO A 183 -10.60 18.33 -0.21
C PRO A 183 -9.34 17.48 -0.39
N LEU A 184 -9.41 16.16 -0.14
CA LEU A 184 -8.28 15.25 -0.36
C LEU A 184 -7.98 14.99 -1.83
N ALA A 185 -8.86 15.33 -2.77
CA ALA A 185 -8.59 15.17 -4.19
C ALA A 185 -7.31 15.91 -4.61
N TYR A 186 -7.14 17.15 -4.13
CA TYR A 186 -5.92 17.93 -4.35
C TYR A 186 -4.70 17.25 -3.71
N THR A 187 -4.80 16.88 -2.44
CA THR A 187 -3.68 16.28 -1.69
C THR A 187 -3.20 14.98 -2.33
N ILE A 188 -4.11 14.07 -2.68
CA ILE A 188 -3.73 12.81 -3.33
C ILE A 188 -3.07 13.07 -4.69
N SER A 189 -3.63 13.99 -5.49
CA SER A 189 -3.05 14.39 -6.78
C SER A 189 -1.64 14.96 -6.64
N MET A 190 -1.44 15.84 -5.66
CA MET A 190 -0.17 16.47 -5.36
C MET A 190 0.87 15.45 -4.91
N LEU A 191 0.50 14.53 -4.00
CA LEU A 191 1.38 13.47 -3.53
C LEU A 191 1.80 12.56 -4.68
N VAL A 192 0.84 12.09 -5.49
CA VAL A 192 1.12 11.27 -6.68
C VAL A 192 2.06 11.98 -7.64
N SER A 193 1.80 13.25 -7.95
CA SER A 193 2.61 14.06 -8.88
C SER A 193 4.00 14.36 -8.33
N THR A 194 4.17 14.39 -7.00
CA THR A 194 5.46 14.63 -6.35
C THR A 194 6.33 13.39 -6.30
N PHE A 195 5.74 12.24 -5.94
CA PHE A 195 6.50 11.03 -5.60
C PHE A 195 6.61 10.03 -6.77
N SER A 196 5.59 9.92 -7.63
CA SER A 196 5.61 8.94 -8.72
C SER A 196 6.70 9.18 -9.78
N PRO A 197 7.02 10.43 -10.20
CA PRO A 197 8.13 10.67 -11.14
C PRO A 197 9.50 10.28 -10.58
N ARG A 198 9.63 10.25 -9.25
CA ARG A 198 10.80 9.78 -8.50
C ARG A 198 10.75 8.27 -8.21
N GLN A 199 9.81 7.56 -8.82
CA GLN A 199 9.63 6.11 -8.73
C GLN A 199 9.25 5.59 -7.33
N TYR A 200 8.77 6.46 -6.43
CA TYR A 200 8.11 5.98 -5.21
C TYR A 200 6.67 5.54 -5.55
N ALA A 201 6.32 4.33 -5.13
CA ALA A 201 4.95 3.85 -5.21
C ALA A 201 4.10 4.47 -4.09
N LEU A 202 2.83 4.75 -4.37
CA LEU A 202 1.87 5.22 -3.38
C LEU A 202 0.72 4.21 -3.19
N SER A 203 0.34 3.97 -1.94
CA SER A 203 -0.81 3.13 -1.57
C SER A 203 -1.98 4.00 -1.15
N ALA A 204 -3.17 3.61 -1.61
CA ALA A 204 -4.41 4.32 -1.35
C ALA A 204 -4.84 4.29 0.13
N PRO A 205 -5.51 5.36 0.59
CA PRO A 205 -6.09 5.41 1.93
C PRO A 205 -7.14 4.34 2.17
N VAL A 206 -7.49 4.16 3.44
CA VAL A 206 -8.61 3.34 3.87
C VAL A 206 -9.95 3.88 3.39
N PHE A 207 -10.89 2.98 3.12
CA PHE A 207 -12.31 3.28 3.02
C PHE A 207 -13.03 2.82 4.30
N GLU A 208 -13.50 3.75 5.11
CA GLU A 208 -13.99 3.48 6.47
C GLU A 208 -15.43 2.95 6.54
N ARG A 209 -16.18 2.99 5.44
CA ARG A 209 -17.56 2.50 5.38
C ARG A 209 -17.60 1.05 4.91
N LEU A 210 -18.05 0.14 5.77
CA LEU A 210 -18.08 -1.31 5.44
C LEU A 210 -19.33 -1.73 4.67
N ASP A 211 -20.35 -0.88 4.64
CA ASP A 211 -21.69 -1.12 4.07
C ASP A 211 -21.88 -0.50 2.68
N ASP A 212 -20.94 0.33 2.21
CA ASP A 212 -21.06 1.11 0.97
C ASP A 212 -20.10 0.60 -0.11
N PHE A 213 -20.37 -0.62 -0.59
CA PHE A 213 -19.60 -1.23 -1.68
C PHE A 213 -19.63 -0.44 -2.99
N PRO A 214 -20.75 0.18 -3.42
CA PRO A 214 -20.76 0.98 -4.65
C PRO A 214 -19.80 2.17 -4.60
N THR A 215 -19.73 2.88 -3.47
CA THR A 215 -18.77 3.98 -3.31
C THR A 215 -17.33 3.48 -3.21
N LEU A 216 -17.08 2.36 -2.51
CA LEU A 216 -15.76 1.72 -2.51
C LEU A 216 -15.32 1.38 -3.95
N GLN A 217 -16.21 0.85 -4.79
CA GLN A 217 -15.87 0.51 -6.16
C GLN A 217 -15.51 1.75 -6.99
N ARG A 218 -16.24 2.86 -6.85
CA ARG A 218 -15.89 4.14 -7.50
C ARG A 218 -14.53 4.66 -7.04
N GLU A 219 -14.28 4.63 -5.73
CA GLU A 219 -13.00 5.05 -5.17
C GLU A 219 -11.84 4.19 -5.67
N LEU A 220 -12.03 2.87 -5.80
CA LEU A 220 -11.01 1.97 -6.34
C LEU A 220 -10.69 2.29 -7.81
N GLN A 221 -11.66 2.68 -8.62
CA GLN A 221 -11.40 3.12 -10.00
C GLN A 221 -10.56 4.41 -10.02
N GLN A 222 -10.82 5.33 -9.08
CA GLN A 222 -10.04 6.56 -8.95
C GLN A 222 -8.63 6.28 -8.41
N ASP A 223 -8.48 5.36 -7.44
CA ASP A 223 -7.18 4.90 -6.94
C ASP A 223 -6.29 4.40 -8.09
N LEU A 224 -6.87 3.61 -9.01
CA LEU A 224 -6.17 3.09 -10.20
C LEU A 224 -5.87 4.19 -11.21
N ALA A 225 -6.80 5.12 -11.45
CA ALA A 225 -6.59 6.25 -12.36
C ALA A 225 -5.46 7.18 -11.89
N PHE A 226 -5.27 7.30 -10.57
CA PHE A 226 -4.17 8.03 -9.95
C PHE A 226 -2.86 7.21 -9.89
N GLY A 227 -2.88 5.95 -10.34
CA GLY A 227 -1.69 5.10 -10.40
C GLY A 227 -1.24 4.54 -9.06
N LEU A 228 -2.12 4.49 -8.06
CA LEU A 228 -1.85 3.89 -6.76
C LEU A 228 -1.70 2.36 -6.89
N VAL A 229 -0.88 1.73 -6.04
CA VAL A 229 -0.45 0.32 -6.21
C VAL A 229 -1.17 -0.69 -5.33
N GLY A 230 -1.92 -0.21 -4.34
CA GLY A 230 -2.69 -1.01 -3.40
C GLY A 230 -3.60 -0.13 -2.56
N LYS A 231 -4.33 -0.73 -1.61
CA LYS A 231 -5.23 -0.01 -0.72
C LYS A 231 -5.19 -0.60 0.68
N THR A 232 -5.29 0.29 1.68
CA THR A 232 -5.48 -0.13 3.08
C THR A 232 -6.86 -0.77 3.26
N ALA A 233 -6.89 -1.99 3.78
CA ALA A 233 -8.11 -2.67 4.21
C ALA A 233 -8.21 -2.66 5.74
N ILE A 234 -9.38 -2.36 6.27
CA ILE A 234 -9.68 -2.42 7.72
C ILE A 234 -10.62 -3.56 8.09
N HIS A 235 -11.16 -4.26 7.08
CA HIS A 235 -12.03 -5.41 7.31
C HIS A 235 -11.83 -6.47 6.22
N PRO A 236 -11.89 -7.78 6.57
CA PRO A 236 -11.73 -8.86 5.60
C PRO A 236 -12.69 -8.80 4.40
N SER A 237 -13.89 -8.24 4.56
CA SER A 237 -14.85 -8.07 3.46
C SER A 237 -14.35 -7.15 2.34
N GLN A 238 -13.32 -6.33 2.60
CA GLN A 238 -12.72 -5.43 1.60
C GLN A 238 -11.64 -6.13 0.77
N LEU A 239 -11.11 -7.29 1.21
CA LEU A 239 -9.98 -7.96 0.54
C LEU A 239 -10.30 -8.34 -0.90
N LEU A 240 -11.44 -8.98 -1.13
CA LEU A 240 -11.82 -9.43 -2.47
C LEU A 240 -12.19 -8.26 -3.39
N PRO A 241 -13.02 -7.27 -2.98
CA PRO A 241 -13.29 -6.09 -3.79
C PRO A 241 -12.03 -5.33 -4.21
N ILE A 242 -11.10 -5.08 -3.27
CA ILE A 242 -9.84 -4.39 -3.56
C ILE A 242 -9.02 -5.22 -4.56
N GLN A 243 -8.75 -6.50 -4.29
CA GLN A 243 -7.91 -7.30 -5.18
C GLN A 243 -8.50 -7.46 -6.57
N ASN A 244 -9.82 -7.61 -6.69
CA ASN A 244 -10.48 -7.70 -7.98
C ASN A 244 -10.40 -6.39 -8.77
N ALA A 245 -10.51 -5.24 -8.11
CA ALA A 245 -10.40 -3.95 -8.80
C ALA A 245 -9.00 -3.74 -9.41
N PHE A 246 -7.95 -4.23 -8.75
CA PHE A 246 -6.57 -4.09 -9.22
C PHE A 246 -6.16 -5.08 -10.33
N ARG A 247 -7.04 -6.02 -10.72
CA ARG A 247 -6.81 -6.89 -11.89
C ARG A 247 -6.72 -6.06 -13.16
N VAL A 248 -5.87 -6.50 -14.08
CA VAL A 248 -5.60 -5.77 -15.32
C VAL A 248 -6.61 -6.15 -16.40
N PRO A 249 -7.35 -5.21 -17.01
CA PRO A 249 -8.15 -5.52 -18.19
C PRO A 249 -7.31 -6.13 -19.31
N LEU A 250 -7.81 -7.17 -19.98
CA LEU A 250 -7.09 -7.81 -21.09
C LEU A 250 -6.64 -6.82 -22.17
N SER A 251 -7.46 -5.80 -22.47
CA SER A 251 -7.13 -4.73 -23.41
C SER A 251 -5.88 -3.96 -23.00
N ASP A 252 -5.76 -3.59 -21.72
CA ASP A 252 -4.62 -2.85 -21.19
C ASP A 252 -3.36 -3.70 -21.20
N TYR A 253 -3.49 -4.99 -20.83
CA TYR A 253 -2.39 -5.94 -20.87
C TYR A 253 -1.85 -6.10 -22.30
N GLN A 254 -2.73 -6.30 -23.28
CA GLN A 254 -2.35 -6.42 -24.68
C GLN A 254 -1.71 -5.12 -25.20
N ALA A 255 -2.28 -3.95 -24.87
CA ALA A 255 -1.70 -2.67 -25.26
C ALA A 255 -0.30 -2.48 -24.66
N ALA A 256 -0.10 -2.81 -23.38
CA ALA A 256 1.20 -2.74 -22.71
C ALA A 256 2.23 -3.67 -23.37
N MET A 257 1.85 -4.91 -23.68
CA MET A 257 2.71 -5.87 -24.39
C MET A 257 3.09 -5.36 -25.78
N GLN A 258 2.16 -4.77 -26.53
CA GLN A 258 2.45 -4.19 -27.84
C GLN A 258 3.42 -3.00 -27.72
N ILE A 259 3.20 -2.12 -26.74
CA ILE A 259 4.03 -0.94 -26.51
C ILE A 259 5.49 -1.34 -26.23
N LEU A 260 5.70 -2.33 -25.36
CA LEU A 260 7.05 -2.73 -24.94
C LEU A 260 7.82 -3.54 -25.99
N ASN A 261 7.11 -4.20 -26.92
CA ASN A 261 7.73 -5.02 -27.96
C ASN A 261 7.79 -4.32 -29.33
N SER A 262 7.29 -3.10 -29.45
CA SER A 262 7.24 -2.37 -30.72
C SER A 262 8.56 -1.66 -31.02
N GLU A 263 9.08 -1.84 -32.24
CA GLU A 263 10.18 -1.06 -32.79
C GLU A 263 9.72 0.24 -33.46
N LYS A 264 8.40 0.43 -33.64
CA LYS A 264 7.83 1.62 -34.29
C LYS A 264 7.81 2.79 -33.30
N ALA A 265 8.24 3.96 -33.75
CA ALA A 265 8.19 5.18 -32.95
C ALA A 265 6.74 5.59 -32.59
N VAL A 266 5.80 5.47 -33.54
CA VAL A 266 4.37 5.75 -33.33
C VAL A 266 3.54 4.78 -34.15
N TYR A 267 2.46 4.26 -33.59
CA TYR A 267 1.47 3.43 -34.29
C TYR A 267 0.07 3.59 -33.69
N LYS A 268 -0.93 3.03 -34.36
CA LYS A 268 -2.32 3.01 -33.90
C LYS A 268 -2.65 1.62 -33.36
N TRP A 269 -3.22 1.54 -32.16
CA TRP A 269 -3.74 0.31 -31.56
C TRP A 269 -5.10 0.59 -30.93
N ASP A 270 -6.10 -0.21 -31.28
CA ASP A 270 -7.49 -0.06 -30.79
C ASP A 270 -8.02 1.38 -30.85
N ASN A 271 -7.81 2.05 -31.98
CA ASN A 271 -8.15 3.47 -32.19
C ASN A 271 -7.44 4.50 -31.31
N VAL A 272 -6.44 4.09 -30.53
CA VAL A 272 -5.59 4.96 -29.71
C VAL A 272 -4.19 5.08 -30.32
N MET A 273 -3.59 6.27 -30.20
CA MET A 273 -2.19 6.49 -30.55
C MET A 273 -1.27 5.82 -29.52
N ALA A 274 -0.34 5.01 -29.98
CA ALA A 274 0.69 4.38 -29.17
C ALA A 274 2.07 4.92 -29.56
N GLU A 275 2.76 5.52 -28.61
CA GLU A 275 4.14 5.99 -28.72
C GLU A 275 5.00 5.25 -27.67
N PRO A 276 5.76 4.21 -28.05
CA PRO A 276 6.51 3.41 -27.09
C PRO A 276 7.42 4.19 -26.14
N ALA A 277 8.10 5.22 -26.63
CA ALA A 277 9.00 6.03 -25.81
C ALA A 277 8.27 6.73 -24.65
N THR A 278 7.07 7.24 -24.90
CA THR A 278 6.22 7.95 -23.93
C THR A 278 5.45 6.99 -23.04
N HIS A 279 4.93 5.90 -23.59
CA HIS A 279 4.03 4.98 -22.88
C HIS A 279 4.75 3.81 -22.18
N LYS A 280 6.06 3.63 -22.34
CA LYS A 280 6.82 2.52 -21.72
C LYS A 280 6.65 2.43 -20.20
N ASN A 281 6.61 3.56 -19.49
CA ASN A 281 6.49 3.58 -18.04
C ASN A 281 5.12 3.08 -17.60
N TRP A 282 4.07 3.49 -18.32
CA TRP A 282 2.72 2.98 -18.12
C TRP A 282 2.65 1.48 -18.41
N ALA A 283 3.17 1.05 -19.57
CA ALA A 283 3.14 -0.34 -19.99
C ALA A 283 3.87 -1.26 -19.00
N GLY A 284 5.05 -0.85 -18.51
CA GLY A 284 5.79 -1.57 -17.48
C GLY A 284 4.99 -1.74 -16.18
N LYS A 285 4.32 -0.67 -15.70
CA LYS A 285 3.42 -0.76 -14.53
C LYS A 285 2.25 -1.70 -14.76
N ILE A 286 1.66 -1.70 -15.96
CA ILE A 286 0.56 -2.61 -16.32
C ILE A 286 1.02 -4.07 -16.25
N LEU A 287 2.21 -4.40 -16.77
CA LEU A 287 2.73 -5.77 -16.69
C LEU A 287 3.03 -6.19 -15.25
N LEU A 288 3.72 -5.34 -14.47
CA LEU A 288 3.98 -5.61 -13.05
C LEU A 288 2.70 -5.81 -12.24
N ARG A 289 1.64 -5.04 -12.53
CA ARG A 289 0.33 -5.22 -11.90
C ARG A 289 -0.35 -6.51 -12.35
N ALA A 290 -0.21 -6.88 -13.63
CA ALA A 290 -0.77 -8.12 -14.17
C ALA A 290 -0.08 -9.37 -13.59
N GLU A 291 1.23 -9.31 -13.33
CA GLU A 291 1.96 -10.38 -12.65
C GLU A 291 1.40 -10.66 -11.25
N GLU A 292 1.08 -9.60 -10.51
CA GLU A 292 0.59 -9.73 -9.13
C GLU A 292 -0.91 -10.01 -9.05
N TYR A 293 -1.74 -9.27 -9.79
CA TYR A 293 -3.21 -9.36 -9.68
C TYR A 293 -3.85 -10.24 -10.75
N GLY A 294 -3.11 -10.61 -11.80
CA GLY A 294 -3.64 -11.32 -12.93
C GLY A 294 -4.40 -10.42 -13.91
N VAL A 295 -4.73 -11.01 -15.06
CA VAL A 295 -5.51 -10.38 -16.13
C VAL A 295 -6.97 -10.75 -15.99
N LEU A 296 -7.87 -9.78 -16.21
CA LEU A 296 -9.31 -9.95 -16.26
C LEU A 296 -9.75 -10.00 -17.72
N ASP A 297 -10.24 -11.16 -18.14
CA ASP A 297 -10.95 -11.29 -19.40
C ASP A 297 -12.46 -11.09 -19.15
N LEU A 298 -12.97 -9.92 -19.54
CA LEU A 298 -14.39 -9.58 -19.39
C LEU A 298 -15.28 -10.31 -20.42
N GLN A 299 -14.71 -10.90 -21.48
CA GLN A 299 -15.48 -11.63 -22.49
C GLN A 299 -15.89 -13.02 -21.99
N SER A 300 -15.01 -13.72 -21.29
CA SER A 300 -15.31 -15.04 -20.70
C SER A 300 -16.36 -14.97 -19.58
N CYS A 301 -16.36 -13.93 -18.74
CA CYS A 301 -17.39 -13.76 -17.68
C CYS A 301 -18.82 -13.54 -18.21
N ARG A 302 -19.01 -13.06 -19.44
CA ARG A 302 -20.36 -12.91 -20.02
C ARG A 302 -20.96 -14.23 -20.49
N THR A 303 -20.14 -15.24 -20.73
CA THR A 303 -20.60 -16.57 -21.17
C THR A 303 -21.13 -17.40 -20.02
N GLU A 304 -20.60 -17.24 -18.80
CA GLU A 304 -21.03 -17.95 -17.59
C GLU A 304 -22.32 -17.37 -16.96
N LEU A 305 -22.64 -16.11 -17.23
CA LEU A 305 -23.89 -15.47 -16.77
C LEU A 305 -25.09 -15.70 -17.71
N ASN A 306 -24.84 -16.29 -18.89
CA ASN A 306 -25.86 -16.59 -19.91
C ASN A 306 -25.98 -18.11 -20.18
N ALA A 307 -25.40 -18.96 -19.33
CA ALA A 307 -25.49 -20.42 -19.36
C ALA A 307 -26.12 -20.93 -18.06
#